data_AF-A0A7S2RN40-F1
#
_entry.id   AF-A0A7S2RN40-F1
#
_cell.length_a   1.000
_cell.length_b   1.000
_cell.length_c   1.000
_cell.angle_alpha   90.00
_cell.angle_beta   90.00
_cell.angle_gamma   90.00
#
_symmetry.space_group_name_H-M   'P 1'
#
loop_
_entity.id
_entity.type
_entity.pdbx_description
1 polymer ?
#
loop_
_entity_poly.entity_id
_entity_poly.type
_entity_poly.pdbx_seq_one_letter_code
_entity_poly.pdbx_strand_id
1 'polypeptide(L)'
;FNKGGKAIAAQWSAASGAWIEVGEVTGSDQNTGTIEGVRYKHVFPIEIDVAAGGVKTLQIGYNDGDNPFAVAQKFIDDHMLDQGYLAQIADYIRSRVGEAAGPTLGTDNNNTSSAATTTALPTNSNTSTSAYSSVAVSAVQYKYIPMKGYKYFEAGMERKSMDKMLNKIRDFGASAPSLEVLDGLCTTLSATSRYHSSIIATNEVCEVQKMIKEWDLAQVFPALDLARLMVLHPDASRLDRKDDWANIIDGALHQCETLISLLSSTPPNDIGATPAVAIPMLSMRLFANCFHVGTGGAYNAIVSRIHRVLNVCNKYIESKNKNIRLAVATLILNICSHMHLIKGGASCNDGASSDDILSAIGAIIGSGLYEAEAIVRVLVALGTLLLADPAAKAKAQSLNMTSMVQSAANPHGEVAKGVAEEIHSILQ
;
A
#
# COMPACT_ATOMS: atom_id res chain seq x y z
N PHE A 1 14.57 40.80 5.88
CA PHE A 1 15.44 41.88 6.42
C PHE A 1 14.60 42.79 7.30
N ASN A 2 15.16 43.50 8.27
CA ASN A 2 14.41 44.45 9.11
C ASN A 2 14.91 45.87 8.82
N LYS A 3 14.01 46.76 8.42
CA LYS A 3 14.31 48.15 8.11
C LYS A 3 13.26 49.03 8.78
N GLY A 4 13.69 49.87 9.72
CA GLY A 4 12.80 50.77 10.46
C GLY A 4 11.74 50.07 11.32
N GLY A 5 12.01 48.84 11.81
CA GLY A 5 11.06 48.06 12.62
C GLY A 5 10.06 47.24 11.82
N LYS A 6 10.16 47.24 10.49
CA LYS A 6 9.29 46.49 9.58
C LYS A 6 10.09 45.37 8.90
N ALA A 7 9.49 44.18 8.84
CA ALA A 7 10.05 43.06 8.09
C ALA A 7 9.85 43.30 6.59
N ILE A 8 10.93 43.31 5.84
CA ILE A 8 10.93 43.46 4.38
C ILE A 8 11.43 42.18 3.72
N ALA A 9 10.80 41.80 2.61
CA ALA A 9 11.27 40.78 1.70
C ALA A 9 12.25 41.43 0.71
N ALA A 10 13.41 40.81 0.53
CA ALA A 10 14.40 41.26 -0.44
C ALA A 10 14.95 40.06 -1.20
N GLN A 11 15.31 40.29 -2.47
CA GLN A 11 15.87 39.28 -3.37
C GLN A 11 17.26 39.71 -3.82
N TRP A 12 18.18 38.75 -3.91
CA TRP A 12 19.54 39.01 -4.39
C TRP A 12 19.53 39.22 -5.91
N SER A 13 20.08 40.33 -6.37
CA SER A 13 20.31 40.61 -7.79
C SER A 13 21.78 40.39 -8.13
N ALA A 14 22.05 39.36 -8.93
CA ALA A 14 23.38 39.06 -9.42
C ALA A 14 23.92 40.15 -10.37
N ALA A 15 23.04 40.87 -11.07
CA ALA A 15 23.41 41.93 -12.00
C ALA A 15 23.94 43.19 -11.30
N SER A 16 23.44 43.49 -10.10
CA SER A 16 23.84 44.68 -9.32
C SER A 16 24.70 44.33 -8.11
N GLY A 17 24.93 43.05 -7.82
CA GLY A 17 25.70 42.60 -6.66
C GLY A 17 25.09 43.04 -5.32
N ALA A 18 23.77 43.21 -5.25
CA ALA A 18 23.09 43.77 -4.08
C ALA A 18 21.70 43.15 -3.86
N TRP A 19 21.24 43.19 -2.61
CA TRP A 19 19.88 42.81 -2.24
C TRP A 19 18.90 43.93 -2.63
N ILE A 20 17.92 43.61 -3.46
CA ILE A 20 16.85 44.53 -3.89
C ILE A 20 15.61 44.26 -3.03
N GLU A 21 15.04 45.31 -2.45
CA GLU A 21 13.81 45.25 -1.65
C GLU A 21 12.61 44.96 -2.58
N VAL A 22 11.91 43.85 -2.32
CA VAL A 22 10.78 43.36 -3.15
C VAL A 22 9.43 43.72 -2.52
N GLY A 23 9.38 43.98 -1.20
CA GLY A 23 8.18 44.50 -0.54
C GLY A 23 8.21 44.43 0.99
N GLU A 24 7.22 45.05 1.62
CA GLU A 24 6.99 45.00 3.07
C GLU A 24 6.12 43.80 3.45
N VAL A 25 6.57 43.00 4.42
CA VAL A 25 5.82 41.84 4.92
C VAL A 25 4.78 42.36 5.93
N THR A 26 3.55 42.57 5.47
CA THR A 26 2.40 42.79 6.35
C THR A 26 1.78 41.43 6.68
N GLY A 27 1.68 41.11 7.97
CA GLY A 27 1.12 39.84 8.43
C GLY A 27 -0.37 39.75 8.13
N SER A 28 -0.76 38.78 7.31
CA SER A 28 -2.15 38.38 7.09
C SER A 28 -2.24 36.85 7.03
N ASP A 29 -2.99 36.26 7.97
CA ASP A 29 -3.75 35.00 7.91
C ASP A 29 -3.16 33.84 7.08
N GLN A 30 -1.90 33.47 7.34
CA GLN A 30 -1.13 32.48 6.55
C GLN A 30 -1.72 31.06 6.49
N ASN A 31 -2.76 30.73 7.25
CA ASN A 31 -3.35 29.39 7.23
C ASN A 31 -4.77 29.34 6.65
N THR A 32 -5.40 30.43 6.21
CA THR A 32 -6.70 30.30 5.52
C THR A 32 -6.47 29.97 4.04
N GLY A 33 -7.21 28.99 3.50
CA GLY A 33 -6.97 28.54 2.12
C GLY A 33 -8.09 27.70 1.55
N THR A 34 -8.02 27.42 0.25
CA THR A 34 -8.98 26.61 -0.48
C THR A 34 -8.28 25.36 -1.00
N ILE A 35 -8.81 24.18 -0.65
CA ILE A 35 -8.35 22.89 -1.18
C ILE A 35 -9.50 22.31 -2.00
N GLU A 36 -9.26 22.03 -3.29
CA GLU A 36 -10.26 21.43 -4.20
C GLU A 36 -11.61 22.17 -4.26
N GLY A 37 -11.56 23.51 -4.18
CA GLY A 37 -12.75 24.36 -4.22
C GLY A 37 -13.48 24.52 -2.87
N VAL A 38 -13.04 23.82 -1.81
CA VAL A 38 -13.57 23.95 -0.45
C VAL A 38 -12.68 24.87 0.37
N ARG A 39 -13.27 25.91 0.99
CA ARG A 39 -12.55 26.87 1.83
C ARG A 39 -12.42 26.36 3.26
N TYR A 40 -11.21 26.43 3.82
CA TYR A 40 -10.91 26.05 5.20
C TYR A 40 -10.38 27.23 5.99
N LYS A 41 -10.64 27.22 7.30
CA LYS A 41 -10.09 28.19 8.26
C LYS A 41 -8.59 28.00 8.46
N HIS A 42 -8.14 26.74 8.43
CA HIS A 42 -6.74 26.36 8.54
C HIS A 42 -6.35 25.37 7.43
N VAL A 43 -5.22 25.61 6.77
CA VAL A 43 -4.61 24.76 5.75
C VAL A 43 -3.17 24.55 6.18
N PHE A 44 -2.82 23.29 6.44
CA PHE A 44 -1.48 22.93 6.91
C PHE A 44 -0.74 22.06 5.89
N PRO A 45 0.58 22.23 5.74
CA PRO A 45 1.39 21.31 4.96
C PRO A 45 1.66 20.02 5.74
N ILE A 46 1.47 18.87 5.10
CA ILE A 46 1.86 17.55 5.58
C ILE A 46 2.97 17.02 4.67
N GLU A 47 4.16 16.89 5.22
CA GLU A 47 5.31 16.34 4.54
C GLU A 47 5.35 14.83 4.73
N ILE A 48 5.40 14.09 3.62
CA ILE A 48 5.39 12.63 3.62
C ILE A 48 6.59 12.13 2.83
N ASP A 49 7.36 11.25 3.43
CA ASP A 49 8.44 10.56 2.75
C ASP A 49 7.86 9.62 1.68
N VAL A 50 8.18 9.90 0.42
CA VAL A 50 7.85 9.00 -0.68
C VAL A 50 8.97 7.97 -0.85
N ALA A 51 8.58 6.74 -1.18
CA ALA A 51 9.47 5.58 -1.31
C ALA A 51 10.64 5.74 -2.31
N ALA A 52 10.67 6.84 -3.08
CA ALA A 52 11.76 7.21 -3.99
C ALA A 52 12.85 8.10 -3.35
N GLY A 53 12.81 8.35 -2.03
CA GLY A 53 13.80 9.15 -1.32
C GLY A 53 13.60 10.67 -1.41
N GLY A 54 12.34 11.11 -1.51
CA GLY A 54 11.97 12.53 -1.52
C GLY A 54 10.84 12.83 -0.54
N VAL A 55 10.65 14.11 -0.21
CA VAL A 55 9.54 14.58 0.64
C VAL A 55 8.44 15.13 -0.28
N LYS A 56 7.22 14.58 -0.18
CA LYS A 56 6.03 15.12 -0.84
C LYS A 56 5.23 15.94 0.17
N THR A 57 5.05 17.22 -0.11
CA THR A 57 4.18 18.09 0.70
C THR A 57 2.75 18.06 0.16
N LEU A 58 1.82 17.60 0.99
CA LEU A 58 0.38 17.62 0.77
C LEU A 58 -0.27 18.70 1.64
N GLN A 59 -1.51 19.11 1.33
CA GLN A 59 -2.22 20.10 2.14
C GLN A 59 -3.43 19.47 2.82
N ILE A 60 -3.57 19.70 4.12
CA ILE A 60 -4.74 19.28 4.90
C ILE A 60 -5.54 20.50 5.34
N GLY A 61 -6.86 20.47 5.12
CA GLY A 61 -7.79 21.51 5.53
C GLY A 61 -8.46 21.18 6.86
N TYR A 62 -8.64 22.17 7.72
CA TYR A 62 -9.24 22.05 9.05
C TYR A 62 -10.11 23.28 9.36
N ASN A 63 -11.30 23.07 9.94
CA ASN A 63 -12.13 24.13 10.50
C ASN A 63 -12.19 24.05 12.02
N ASP A 64 -12.34 25.20 12.68
CA ASP A 64 -12.45 25.28 14.14
C ASP A 64 -13.60 24.39 14.65
N GLY A 65 -13.29 23.47 15.57
CA GLY A 65 -14.26 22.52 16.13
C GLY A 65 -14.38 21.19 15.40
N ASP A 66 -13.70 20.99 14.26
CA ASP A 66 -13.60 19.67 13.63
C ASP A 66 -12.80 18.71 14.53
N ASN A 67 -13.14 17.41 14.51
CA ASN A 67 -12.36 16.39 15.22
C ASN A 67 -11.03 16.12 14.48
N PRO A 68 -9.87 16.38 15.09
CA PRO A 68 -8.56 16.22 14.42
C PRO A 68 -8.29 14.79 13.92
N PHE A 69 -8.78 13.76 14.60
CA PHE A 69 -8.63 12.38 14.16
C PHE A 69 -9.53 12.05 12.97
N ALA A 70 -10.74 12.60 12.91
CA ALA A 70 -11.62 12.40 11.77
C ALA A 70 -11.09 13.11 10.52
N VAL A 71 -10.55 14.33 10.69
CA VAL A 71 -9.88 15.09 9.61
C VAL A 71 -8.62 14.36 9.14
N ALA A 72 -7.79 13.86 10.07
CA ALA A 72 -6.62 13.06 9.74
C ALA A 72 -6.97 11.74 9.04
N GLN A 73 -8.01 11.03 9.49
CA GLN A 73 -8.47 9.79 8.86
C GLN A 73 -8.91 10.04 7.43
N LYS A 74 -9.76 11.05 7.21
CA LYS A 74 -10.21 11.43 5.88
C LYS A 74 -9.03 11.81 4.98
N PHE A 75 -8.07 12.56 5.50
CA PHE A 75 -6.87 12.93 4.76
C PHE A 75 -6.01 11.72 4.38
N ILE A 76 -5.87 10.73 5.27
CA ILE A 76 -5.19 9.46 5.00
C ILE A 76 -5.92 8.67 3.91
N ASP A 77 -7.24 8.58 4.00
CA ASP A 77 -8.07 7.87 3.05
C ASP A 77 -7.99 8.53 1.65
N ASP A 78 -8.15 9.85 1.59
CA ASP A 78 -8.14 10.64 0.35
C ASP A 78 -6.78 10.57 -0.37
N HIS A 79 -5.68 10.48 0.38
CA HIS A 79 -4.33 10.41 -0.17
C HIS A 79 -3.72 8.99 -0.20
N MET A 80 -4.51 7.98 0.19
CA MET A 80 -4.11 6.57 0.28
C MET A 80 -2.83 6.35 1.11
N LEU A 81 -2.70 7.08 2.21
CA LEU A 81 -1.55 7.02 3.10
C LEU A 81 -1.64 5.81 4.04
N ASP A 82 -0.53 5.52 4.71
CA ASP A 82 -0.53 4.47 5.74
C ASP A 82 -1.38 4.89 6.95
N GLN A 83 -2.17 3.95 7.48
CA GLN A 83 -3.00 4.15 8.65
C GLN A 83 -2.16 4.50 9.91
N GLY A 84 -0.89 4.12 9.94
CA GLY A 84 0.08 4.48 10.99
C GLY A 84 0.29 5.99 11.13
N TYR A 85 0.04 6.79 10.09
CA TYR A 85 0.16 8.25 10.16
C TYR A 85 -0.99 8.93 10.91
N LEU A 86 -2.07 8.21 11.27
CA LEU A 86 -3.28 8.80 11.86
C LEU A 86 -2.99 9.62 13.11
N ALA A 87 -2.25 9.03 14.06
CA ALA A 87 -1.93 9.70 15.32
C ALA A 87 -1.05 10.93 15.09
N GLN A 88 -0.01 10.80 14.24
CA GLN A 88 0.93 11.87 13.95
C GLN A 88 0.26 13.08 13.27
N ILE A 89 -0.61 12.84 12.29
CA ILE A 89 -1.34 13.90 11.59
C ILE A 89 -2.35 14.56 12.52
N ALA A 90 -3.08 13.79 13.34
CA ALA A 90 -4.03 14.33 14.31
C ALA A 90 -3.33 15.18 15.40
N ASP A 91 -2.17 14.74 15.89
CA ASP A 91 -1.35 15.50 16.83
C ASP A 91 -0.78 16.77 16.18
N TYR A 92 -0.36 16.68 14.90
CA TYR A 92 0.12 17.82 14.14
C TYR A 92 -0.96 18.91 13.99
N ILE A 93 -2.20 18.54 13.61
CA ILE A 93 -3.34 19.47 13.54
C ILE A 93 -3.54 20.17 14.90
N ARG A 94 -3.64 19.40 16.00
CA ARG A 94 -3.84 19.94 17.35
C ARG A 94 -2.75 20.93 17.76
N SER A 95 -1.49 20.61 17.46
CA SER A 95 -0.34 21.47 17.78
C SER A 95 -0.38 22.82 17.04
N ARG A 96 -0.94 22.86 15.84
CA ARG A 96 -1.02 24.06 15.00
C ARG A 96 -2.22 24.95 15.32
N VAL A 97 -3.32 24.36 15.78
CA VAL A 97 -4.55 25.06 16.17
C VAL A 97 -4.48 25.57 17.62
N GLY A 98 -3.50 25.11 18.41
CA GLY A 98 -3.31 25.53 19.79
C GLY A 98 -4.23 24.81 20.79
N GLU A 99 -4.82 23.68 20.38
CA GLU A 99 -5.64 22.86 21.27
C GLU A 99 -4.74 22.04 22.21
N ALA A 100 -4.60 22.51 23.45
CA ALA A 100 -4.12 21.70 24.55
C ALA A 100 -5.11 20.55 24.80
N ALA A 101 -4.59 19.33 24.96
CA ALA A 101 -5.38 18.11 25.15
C ALA A 101 -6.49 18.29 26.21
N GLY A 102 -7.75 18.28 25.75
CA GLY A 102 -8.94 18.15 26.59
C GLY A 102 -9.44 16.70 26.63
N PRO A 103 -10.06 16.24 27.74
CA PRO A 103 -10.27 14.81 27.99
C PRO A 103 -11.59 14.24 27.42
N THR A 104 -11.50 12.95 27.09
CA THR A 104 -12.45 11.82 27.31
C THR A 104 -13.69 11.53 26.45
N LEU A 105 -13.84 10.22 26.24
CA LEU A 105 -15.02 9.43 25.88
C LEU A 105 -16.27 9.75 26.72
N GLY A 106 -17.42 9.68 26.04
CA GLY A 106 -18.70 9.18 26.55
C GLY A 106 -19.46 10.09 27.51
N THR A 107 -20.56 10.70 27.04
CA THR A 107 -21.90 10.72 27.68
C THR A 107 -22.81 11.61 26.83
N ASP A 108 -24.04 11.12 26.66
CA ASP A 108 -25.16 11.74 25.98
C ASP A 108 -25.42 13.19 26.39
N ASN A 109 -25.87 14.02 25.44
CA ASN A 109 -27.03 14.86 25.72
C ASN A 109 -27.74 15.33 24.45
N ASN A 110 -29.02 14.96 24.47
CA ASN A 110 -30.12 15.35 23.63
C ASN A 110 -30.34 16.87 23.73
N ASN A 111 -30.33 17.61 22.62
CA ASN A 111 -31.32 18.67 22.40
C ASN A 111 -31.34 19.20 20.96
N THR A 112 -32.49 18.93 20.34
CA THR A 112 -33.24 19.71 19.36
C THR A 112 -32.86 21.18 19.21
N SER A 113 -32.77 21.67 17.96
CA SER A 113 -33.69 22.71 17.43
C SER A 113 -33.48 22.98 15.94
N SER A 114 -34.61 23.05 15.26
CA SER A 114 -34.86 23.36 13.85
C SER A 114 -34.50 24.79 13.42
N ALA A 115 -34.18 24.96 12.13
CA ALA A 115 -34.72 25.97 11.20
C ALA A 115 -33.94 25.84 9.86
N ALA A 116 -34.48 25.22 8.81
CA ALA A 116 -35.37 25.83 7.80
C ALA A 116 -34.88 27.20 7.30
N THR A 117 -34.55 27.31 6.00
CA THR A 117 -35.26 28.16 5.00
C THR A 117 -34.42 28.41 3.72
N THR A 118 -34.79 27.67 2.67
CA THR A 118 -35.05 28.06 1.26
C THR A 118 -34.07 28.90 0.41
N THR A 119 -33.71 28.29 -0.74
CA THR A 119 -33.78 28.79 -2.14
C THR A 119 -33.26 30.18 -2.53
N ALA A 120 -32.33 30.22 -3.50
CA ALA A 120 -32.48 31.00 -4.75
C ALA A 120 -31.36 30.70 -5.78
N LEU A 121 -31.76 30.25 -6.96
CA LEU A 121 -31.13 30.50 -8.28
C LEU A 121 -32.10 31.50 -9.00
N PRO A 122 -31.85 32.07 -10.20
CA PRO A 122 -30.65 32.18 -11.04
C PRO A 122 -30.36 33.62 -11.55
N THR A 123 -29.20 33.86 -12.19
CA THR A 123 -29.17 34.81 -13.32
C THR A 123 -28.00 34.59 -14.28
N ASN A 124 -28.36 34.50 -15.56
CA ASN A 124 -27.51 34.48 -16.76
C ASN A 124 -26.83 35.83 -17.00
N SER A 125 -25.62 35.78 -17.58
CA SER A 125 -25.16 36.80 -18.53
C SER A 125 -24.21 36.18 -19.56
N ASN A 126 -24.66 36.21 -20.81
CA ASN A 126 -23.92 35.87 -22.03
C ASN A 126 -22.74 36.82 -22.24
N THR A 127 -21.57 36.27 -22.58
CA THR A 127 -20.61 36.93 -23.48
C THR A 127 -19.89 35.88 -24.32
N SER A 128 -20.11 35.98 -25.61
CA SER A 128 -19.56 35.16 -26.68
C SER A 128 -18.12 35.59 -26.99
N THR A 129 -17.17 34.66 -26.95
CA THR A 129 -15.90 34.78 -27.67
C THR A 129 -15.45 33.41 -28.13
N SER A 130 -15.46 33.24 -29.45
CA SER A 130 -15.00 32.06 -30.16
C SER A 130 -13.48 31.96 -30.04
N ALA A 131 -12.98 30.88 -29.48
CA ALA A 131 -11.56 30.51 -29.55
C ALA A 131 -11.48 29.01 -29.83
N TYR A 132 -10.94 28.69 -31.02
CA TYR A 132 -10.57 27.35 -31.43
C TYR A 132 -9.62 26.75 -30.38
N SER A 133 -10.15 25.86 -29.55
CA SER A 133 -9.36 25.02 -28.66
C SER A 133 -9.41 23.61 -29.23
N SER A 134 -8.23 23.11 -29.62
CA SER A 134 -8.01 21.69 -29.83
C SER A 134 -8.51 20.96 -28.59
N VAL A 135 -9.40 20.00 -28.79
CA VAL A 135 -9.90 19.12 -27.73
C VAL A 135 -8.72 18.31 -27.22
N ALA A 136 -8.01 18.83 -26.23
CA ALA A 136 -7.23 18.00 -25.34
C ALA A 136 -8.25 17.11 -24.63
N VAL A 137 -8.32 15.85 -25.05
CA VAL A 137 -9.10 14.82 -24.35
C VAL A 137 -8.58 14.83 -22.93
N SER A 138 -9.35 15.41 -22.00
CA SER A 138 -9.03 15.36 -20.59
C SER A 138 -8.99 13.88 -20.23
N ALA A 139 -7.80 13.38 -19.89
CA ALA A 139 -7.64 11.99 -19.48
C ALA A 139 -8.62 11.75 -18.32
N VAL A 140 -9.51 10.77 -18.48
CA VAL A 140 -10.48 10.40 -17.44
C VAL A 140 -9.68 10.09 -16.17
N GLN A 141 -9.88 10.90 -15.13
CA GLN A 141 -9.28 10.65 -13.83
C GLN A 141 -10.24 9.79 -13.03
N TYR A 142 -9.79 8.56 -12.75
CA TYR A 142 -10.47 7.65 -11.84
C TYR A 142 -9.97 7.91 -10.41
N LYS A 143 -10.87 7.76 -9.43
CA LYS A 143 -10.58 7.95 -8.01
C LYS A 143 -9.81 6.78 -7.43
N TYR A 144 -10.19 5.54 -7.75
CA TYR A 144 -9.63 4.33 -7.12
C TYR A 144 -8.58 3.62 -7.98
N ILE A 145 -8.69 3.68 -9.31
CA ILE A 145 -7.74 3.06 -10.25
C ILE A 145 -6.93 4.09 -11.05
N PRO A 146 -5.75 3.74 -11.59
CA PRO A 146 -4.97 2.55 -11.28
C PRO A 146 -4.37 2.63 -9.86
N MET A 147 -3.96 1.47 -9.33
CA MET A 147 -3.20 1.38 -8.09
C MET A 147 -1.89 2.18 -8.19
N LYS A 148 -1.72 3.17 -7.31
CA LYS A 148 -0.54 4.03 -7.24
C LYS A 148 0.48 3.43 -6.26
N GLY A 149 1.29 2.47 -6.72
CA GLY A 149 2.32 1.79 -5.93
C GLY A 149 1.92 0.41 -5.42
N TYR A 150 2.52 -0.05 -4.32
CA TYR A 150 2.37 -1.42 -3.83
C TYR A 150 1.79 -1.46 -2.40
N LYS A 151 1.10 -2.56 -2.08
CA LYS A 151 0.65 -2.87 -0.71
C LYS A 151 1.55 -3.92 -0.08
N TYR A 152 1.74 -3.86 1.23
CA TYR A 152 2.62 -4.76 1.97
C TYR A 152 2.09 -5.04 3.39
N PHE A 153 2.71 -6.01 4.06
CA PHE A 153 2.34 -6.51 5.38
C PHE A 153 3.47 -6.28 6.38
N GLU A 154 3.35 -5.23 7.17
CA GLU A 154 4.36 -4.81 8.17
C GLU A 154 4.03 -5.24 9.61
N ALA A 155 2.83 -5.74 9.90
CA ALA A 155 2.47 -6.19 11.24
C ALA A 155 3.43 -7.28 11.75
N GLY A 156 3.88 -7.15 13.01
CA GLY A 156 4.84 -8.05 13.65
C GLY A 156 6.24 -7.48 13.84
N MET A 157 6.50 -6.22 13.44
CA MET A 157 7.78 -5.53 13.66
C MET A 157 8.08 -5.23 15.13
N GLU A 158 7.08 -5.24 16.02
CA GLU A 158 7.30 -4.98 17.43
C GLU A 158 8.20 -6.03 18.08
N ARG A 159 9.11 -5.57 18.96
CA ARG A 159 10.09 -6.43 19.62
C ARG A 159 9.46 -7.65 20.31
N LYS A 160 8.29 -7.46 20.94
CA LYS A 160 7.54 -8.55 21.59
C LYS A 160 7.15 -9.69 20.63
N SER A 161 6.82 -9.38 19.39
CA SER A 161 6.48 -10.38 18.39
C SER A 161 7.72 -11.07 17.84
N MET A 162 8.82 -10.33 17.69
CA MET A 162 10.13 -10.89 17.38
C MET A 162 10.62 -11.86 18.46
N ASP A 163 10.49 -11.51 19.74
CA ASP A 163 10.88 -12.39 20.85
C ASP A 163 10.08 -13.70 20.86
N LYS A 164 8.76 -13.63 20.54
CA LYS A 164 7.93 -14.83 20.37
C LYS A 164 8.42 -15.70 19.21
N MET A 165 8.80 -15.08 18.10
CA MET A 165 9.35 -15.77 16.94
C MET A 165 10.68 -16.46 17.27
N LEU A 166 11.61 -15.77 17.96
CA LEU A 166 12.88 -16.33 18.41
C LEU A 166 12.69 -17.49 19.40
N ASN A 167 11.76 -17.37 20.33
CA ASN A 167 11.41 -18.48 21.23
C ASN A 167 10.89 -19.68 20.43
N LYS A 168 10.05 -19.45 19.42
CA LYS A 168 9.55 -20.52 18.58
C LYS A 168 10.65 -21.20 17.74
N ILE A 169 11.59 -20.41 17.23
CA ILE A 169 12.77 -20.88 16.51
C ILE A 169 13.67 -21.74 17.43
N ARG A 170 13.84 -21.31 18.69
CA ARG A 170 14.54 -22.09 19.72
C ARG A 170 13.84 -23.41 20.03
N ASP A 171 12.52 -23.40 20.18
CA ASP A 171 11.72 -24.61 20.45
C ASP A 171 11.83 -25.63 19.31
N PHE A 172 12.08 -25.18 18.08
CA PHE A 172 12.32 -26.03 16.91
C PHE A 172 13.77 -26.52 16.77
N GLY A 173 14.63 -26.19 17.73
CA GLY A 173 15.98 -26.77 17.82
C GLY A 173 17.07 -25.95 17.12
N ALA A 174 16.85 -24.65 16.87
CA ALA A 174 17.89 -23.77 16.37
C ALA A 174 19.12 -23.74 17.31
N SER A 175 20.31 -23.71 16.73
CA SER A 175 21.57 -23.67 17.48
C SER A 175 21.74 -22.34 18.23
N ALA A 176 22.50 -22.34 19.33
CA ALA A 176 22.80 -21.11 20.08
C ALA A 176 23.42 -20.00 19.20
N PRO A 177 24.43 -20.30 18.33
CA PRO A 177 24.97 -19.31 17.39
C PRO A 177 23.92 -18.78 16.40
N SER A 178 23.04 -19.64 15.88
CA SER A 178 21.93 -19.23 15.01
C SER A 178 21.01 -18.25 15.73
N LEU A 179 20.66 -18.55 16.99
CA LEU A 179 19.77 -17.69 17.78
C LEU A 179 20.39 -16.33 18.10
N GLU A 180 21.69 -16.25 18.30
CA GLU A 180 22.40 -14.98 18.51
C GLU A 180 22.37 -14.10 17.24
N VAL A 181 22.62 -14.70 16.07
CA VAL A 181 22.52 -14.01 14.77
C VAL A 181 21.09 -13.50 14.55
N LEU A 182 20.09 -14.34 14.80
CA LEU A 182 18.69 -13.97 14.60
C LEU A 182 18.20 -12.94 15.63
N ASP A 183 18.76 -12.93 16.84
CA ASP A 183 18.44 -11.90 17.85
C ASP A 183 18.97 -10.52 17.44
N GLY A 184 20.17 -10.46 16.83
CA GLY A 184 20.70 -9.26 16.20
C GLY A 184 19.76 -8.74 15.10
N LEU A 185 19.35 -9.62 14.20
CA LEU A 185 18.40 -9.30 13.13
C LEU A 185 17.07 -8.76 13.70
N CYS A 186 16.48 -9.47 14.67
CA CYS A 186 15.24 -9.07 15.32
C CYS A 186 15.36 -7.72 16.04
N THR A 187 16.53 -7.43 16.64
CA THR A 187 16.82 -6.12 17.23
C THR A 187 16.76 -5.03 16.18
N THR A 188 17.45 -5.23 15.05
CA THR A 188 17.47 -4.29 13.94
C THR A 188 16.08 -4.06 13.35
N LEU A 189 15.34 -5.13 13.03
CA LEU A 189 14.00 -5.04 12.45
C LEU A 189 12.98 -4.37 13.39
N SER A 190 13.13 -4.55 14.70
CA SER A 190 12.23 -3.90 15.67
C SER A 190 12.48 -2.40 15.88
N ALA A 191 13.63 -1.90 15.44
CA ALA A 191 14.03 -0.50 15.56
C ALA A 191 13.73 0.29 14.27
N THR A 192 12.47 0.29 13.82
CA THR A 192 12.05 0.89 12.53
C THR A 192 12.47 2.35 12.36
N SER A 193 12.51 3.13 13.45
CA SER A 193 12.97 4.53 13.43
C SER A 193 14.46 4.71 13.09
N ARG A 194 15.25 3.62 13.06
CA ARG A 194 16.70 3.63 12.80
C ARG A 194 17.09 3.02 11.45
N TYR A 195 16.14 2.64 10.60
CA TYR A 195 16.39 2.00 9.30
C TYR A 195 17.30 2.80 8.37
N HIS A 196 17.34 4.12 8.51
CA HIS A 196 18.24 5.01 7.77
C HIS A 196 19.72 4.87 8.16
N SER A 197 20.03 4.16 9.25
CA SER A 197 21.37 4.05 9.84
C SER A 197 21.77 2.61 10.21
N SER A 198 20.84 1.66 10.15
CA SER A 198 21.09 0.24 10.37
C SER A 198 21.34 -0.49 9.06
N ILE A 199 21.99 -1.64 9.16
CA ILE A 199 22.26 -2.57 8.06
C ILE A 199 21.81 -3.97 8.47
N ILE A 200 21.50 -4.81 7.50
CA ILE A 200 21.25 -6.24 7.75
C ILE A 200 22.53 -6.99 7.40
N ALA A 201 23.15 -7.69 8.33
CA ALA A 201 24.42 -8.38 8.06
C ALA A 201 24.21 -9.58 7.12
N THR A 202 25.22 -9.92 6.30
CA THR A 202 25.11 -11.04 5.35
C THR A 202 24.85 -12.37 6.04
N ASN A 203 25.45 -12.61 7.22
CA ASN A 203 25.20 -13.81 8.01
C ASN A 203 23.75 -13.90 8.51
N GLU A 204 23.09 -12.77 8.81
CA GLU A 204 21.67 -12.74 9.18
C GLU A 204 20.79 -13.18 8.03
N VAL A 205 21.04 -12.67 6.81
CA VAL A 205 20.34 -13.10 5.60
C VAL A 205 20.59 -14.58 5.30
N CYS A 206 21.84 -15.04 5.41
CA CYS A 206 22.20 -16.44 5.21
C CYS A 206 21.49 -17.37 6.19
N GLU A 207 21.33 -16.97 7.47
CA GLU A 207 20.66 -17.79 8.46
C GLU A 207 19.16 -17.94 8.15
N VAL A 208 18.49 -16.85 7.77
CA VAL A 208 17.08 -16.90 7.33
C VAL A 208 16.93 -17.78 6.08
N GLN A 209 17.80 -17.60 5.09
CA GLN A 209 17.81 -18.42 3.88
C GLN A 209 18.01 -19.91 4.20
N LYS A 210 18.94 -20.23 5.08
CA LYS A 210 19.24 -21.59 5.52
C LYS A 210 18.02 -22.24 6.16
N MET A 211 17.37 -21.55 7.09
CA MET A 211 16.16 -22.04 7.74
C MET A 211 15.03 -22.33 6.72
N ILE A 212 14.80 -21.43 5.75
CA ILE A 212 13.76 -21.65 4.72
C ILE A 212 14.07 -22.88 3.85
N LYS A 213 15.35 -23.14 3.56
CA LYS A 213 15.78 -24.26 2.71
C LYS A 213 15.82 -25.60 3.44
N GLU A 214 16.24 -25.61 4.70
CA GLU A 214 16.56 -26.84 5.43
C GLU A 214 15.46 -27.31 6.38
N TRP A 215 14.60 -26.40 6.86
CA TRP A 215 13.55 -26.76 7.81
C TRP A 215 12.36 -27.45 7.13
N ASP A 216 11.74 -28.37 7.86
CA ASP A 216 10.55 -29.07 7.40
C ASP A 216 9.30 -28.18 7.39
N LEU A 217 8.20 -28.69 6.85
CA LEU A 217 6.92 -27.98 6.79
C LEU A 217 6.37 -27.61 8.18
N ALA A 218 6.67 -28.40 9.21
CA ALA A 218 6.19 -28.15 10.56
C ALA A 218 6.92 -26.97 11.23
N GLN A 219 8.15 -26.72 10.80
CA GLN A 219 9.07 -25.80 11.46
C GLN A 219 9.29 -24.50 10.68
N VAL A 220 9.18 -24.50 9.35
CA VAL A 220 9.67 -23.39 8.49
C VAL A 220 8.97 -22.03 8.68
N PHE A 221 7.76 -21.99 9.23
CA PHE A 221 6.95 -20.78 9.25
C PHE A 221 7.55 -19.56 9.98
N PRO A 222 8.31 -19.66 11.10
CA PRO A 222 8.96 -18.50 11.70
C PRO A 222 10.02 -17.89 10.77
N ALA A 223 10.71 -18.71 9.96
CA ALA A 223 11.68 -18.22 9.00
C ALA A 223 11.01 -17.43 7.86
N LEU A 224 9.86 -17.91 7.38
CA LEU A 224 9.03 -17.17 6.41
C LEU A 224 8.49 -15.86 7.01
N ASP A 225 8.10 -15.87 8.29
CA ASP A 225 7.63 -14.69 9.01
C ASP A 225 8.75 -13.65 9.17
N LEU A 226 9.97 -14.11 9.46
CA LEU A 226 11.14 -13.23 9.55
C LEU A 226 11.53 -12.68 8.18
N ALA A 227 11.54 -13.50 7.14
CA ALA A 227 11.87 -13.08 5.78
C ALA A 227 10.91 -11.99 5.26
N ARG A 228 9.60 -12.11 5.51
CA ARG A 228 8.63 -11.08 5.07
C ARG A 228 8.81 -9.74 5.77
N LEU A 229 9.37 -9.72 6.98
CA LEU A 229 9.67 -8.48 7.70
C LEU A 229 11.04 -7.94 7.26
N MET A 230 12.03 -8.83 7.12
CA MET A 230 13.38 -8.49 6.65
C MET A 230 13.35 -7.78 5.29
N VAL A 231 12.51 -8.20 4.35
CA VAL A 231 12.42 -7.59 3.01
C VAL A 231 11.97 -6.14 3.02
N LEU A 232 11.34 -5.66 4.10
CA LEU A 232 10.89 -4.27 4.27
C LEU A 232 12.01 -3.35 4.77
N HIS A 233 13.15 -3.90 5.21
CA HIS A 233 14.30 -3.08 5.61
C HIS A 233 15.04 -2.56 4.35
N PRO A 234 15.27 -1.24 4.19
CA PRO A 234 15.89 -0.66 2.99
C PRO A 234 17.22 -1.31 2.59
N ASP A 235 18.10 -1.59 3.56
CA ASP A 235 19.37 -2.28 3.31
C ASP A 235 19.18 -3.72 2.79
N ALA A 236 18.15 -4.43 3.25
CA ALA A 236 17.87 -5.79 2.77
C ALA A 236 17.33 -5.77 1.33
N SER A 237 16.62 -4.71 0.91
CA SER A 237 16.05 -4.62 -0.44
C SER A 237 17.02 -4.06 -1.49
N ARG A 238 18.30 -3.81 -1.16
CA ARG A 238 19.29 -3.29 -2.11
C ARG A 238 19.48 -4.19 -3.33
N LEU A 239 19.88 -3.59 -4.45
CA LEU A 239 19.99 -4.29 -5.73
C LEU A 239 21.07 -5.40 -5.74
N ASP A 240 22.15 -5.22 -4.98
CA ASP A 240 23.23 -6.19 -4.80
C ASP A 240 22.81 -7.46 -4.05
N ARG A 241 21.66 -7.44 -3.37
CA ARG A 241 21.07 -8.62 -2.69
C ARG A 241 20.06 -9.39 -3.54
N LYS A 242 20.01 -9.15 -4.86
CA LYS A 242 19.08 -9.86 -5.77
C LYS A 242 19.22 -11.38 -5.66
N ASP A 243 20.44 -11.90 -5.59
CA ASP A 243 20.69 -13.34 -5.53
C ASP A 243 20.32 -13.96 -4.17
N ASP A 244 20.49 -13.21 -3.08
CA ASP A 244 20.01 -13.63 -1.75
C ASP A 244 18.48 -13.80 -1.77
N TRP A 245 17.76 -12.81 -2.32
CA TRP A 245 16.30 -12.87 -2.42
C TRP A 245 15.81 -13.92 -3.40
N ALA A 246 16.52 -14.13 -4.51
CA ALA A 246 16.26 -15.22 -5.44
C ALA A 246 16.22 -16.57 -4.69
N ASN A 247 17.23 -16.82 -3.86
CA ASN A 247 17.33 -18.03 -3.06
C ASN A 247 16.22 -18.15 -2.00
N ILE A 248 15.90 -17.07 -1.31
CA ILE A 248 14.83 -17.03 -0.30
C ILE A 248 13.46 -17.30 -0.95
N ILE A 249 13.16 -16.64 -2.08
CA ILE A 249 11.91 -16.80 -2.82
C ILE A 249 11.80 -18.22 -3.37
N ASP A 250 12.87 -18.77 -3.95
CA ASP A 250 12.86 -20.15 -4.46
C ASP A 250 12.64 -21.18 -3.35
N GLY A 251 13.19 -20.95 -2.16
CA GLY A 251 12.93 -21.75 -0.97
C GLY A 251 11.47 -21.67 -0.53
N ALA A 252 10.90 -20.46 -0.42
CA ALA A 252 9.50 -20.28 -0.05
C ALA A 252 8.53 -20.90 -1.07
N LEU A 253 8.84 -20.81 -2.37
CA LEU A 253 8.08 -21.48 -3.44
C LEU A 253 8.17 -23.00 -3.30
N HIS A 254 9.35 -23.55 -3.03
CA HIS A 254 9.53 -24.98 -2.82
C HIS A 254 8.72 -25.50 -1.61
N GLN A 255 8.69 -24.75 -0.49
CA GLN A 255 7.88 -25.11 0.67
C GLN A 255 6.38 -25.13 0.34
N CYS A 256 5.89 -24.15 -0.43
CA CYS A 256 4.51 -24.13 -0.90
C CYS A 256 4.19 -25.32 -1.83
N GLU A 257 5.06 -25.63 -2.79
CA GLU A 257 4.89 -26.72 -3.75
C GLU A 257 4.89 -28.09 -3.06
N THR A 258 5.80 -28.30 -2.12
CA THR A 258 5.87 -29.51 -1.29
C THR A 258 4.59 -29.68 -0.46
N LEU A 259 4.09 -28.61 0.16
CA LEU A 259 2.82 -28.64 0.87
C LEU A 259 1.64 -28.98 -0.05
N ILE A 260 1.57 -28.39 -1.24
CA ILE A 260 0.51 -28.68 -2.25
C ILE A 260 0.55 -30.15 -2.65
N SER A 261 1.73 -30.69 -2.93
CA SER A 261 1.92 -32.10 -3.28
C SER A 261 1.45 -33.02 -2.16
N LEU A 262 1.81 -32.70 -0.91
CA LEU A 262 1.42 -33.48 0.27
C LEU A 262 -0.10 -33.44 0.50
N LEU A 263 -0.73 -32.27 0.41
CA LEU A 263 -2.19 -32.11 0.53
C LEU A 263 -2.97 -32.83 -0.58
N SER A 264 -2.36 -33.01 -1.75
CA SER A 264 -2.98 -33.70 -2.88
C SER A 264 -2.86 -35.22 -2.77
N SER A 265 -1.88 -35.73 -2.01
CA SER A 265 -1.54 -37.16 -1.92
C SER A 265 -1.90 -37.80 -0.57
N THR A 266 -2.18 -37.01 0.46
CA THR A 266 -2.41 -37.50 1.83
C THR A 266 -3.86 -37.28 2.26
N PRO A 267 -4.52 -38.24 2.92
CA PRO A 267 -5.83 -37.99 3.53
C PRO A 267 -5.76 -36.83 4.55
N PRO A 268 -6.83 -36.02 4.70
CA PRO A 268 -6.82 -34.70 5.37
C PRO A 268 -6.34 -34.62 6.84
N ASN A 269 -5.99 -35.73 7.48
CA ASN A 269 -5.81 -35.83 8.93
C ASN A 269 -4.35 -35.83 9.42
N ASP A 270 -3.35 -35.97 8.53
CA ASP A 270 -1.94 -36.12 8.95
C ASP A 270 -1.06 -34.86 8.78
N ILE A 271 -1.57 -33.81 8.14
CA ILE A 271 -0.88 -32.52 8.05
C ILE A 271 -1.42 -31.63 9.16
N GLY A 272 -0.56 -31.22 10.10
CA GLY A 272 -0.96 -30.28 11.14
C GLY A 272 -1.64 -29.05 10.52
N ALA A 273 -2.79 -28.65 11.07
CA ALA A 273 -3.57 -27.52 10.56
C ALA A 273 -2.77 -26.19 10.54
N THR A 274 -1.68 -26.12 11.30
CA THR A 274 -0.84 -24.92 11.40
C THR A 274 0.02 -24.71 10.14
N PRO A 275 0.91 -25.64 9.71
CA PRO A 275 1.64 -25.52 8.44
C PRO A 275 0.77 -25.25 7.21
N ALA A 276 -0.37 -25.93 7.11
CA ALA A 276 -1.32 -25.80 6.00
C ALA A 276 -1.88 -24.36 5.86
N VAL A 277 -1.87 -23.59 6.94
CA VAL A 277 -2.27 -22.18 6.94
C VAL A 277 -1.07 -21.24 6.89
N ALA A 278 -0.05 -21.50 7.70
CA ALA A 278 1.05 -20.57 7.94
C ALA A 278 1.95 -20.42 6.72
N ILE A 279 2.33 -21.52 6.06
CA ILE A 279 3.23 -21.50 4.89
C ILE A 279 2.62 -20.66 3.75
N PRO A 280 1.43 -20.96 3.22
CA PRO A 280 0.86 -20.17 2.13
C PRO A 280 0.62 -18.72 2.53
N MET A 281 0.13 -18.47 3.75
CA MET A 281 -0.11 -17.11 4.22
C MET A 281 1.18 -16.28 4.24
N LEU A 282 2.23 -16.80 4.86
CA LEU A 282 3.49 -16.06 5.03
C LEU A 282 4.27 -15.96 3.73
N SER A 283 4.27 -17.00 2.89
CA SER A 283 4.88 -16.94 1.56
C SER A 283 4.19 -15.91 0.66
N MET A 284 2.86 -15.87 0.61
CA MET A 284 2.16 -14.84 -0.18
C MET A 284 2.43 -13.43 0.36
N ARG A 285 2.53 -13.26 1.68
CA ARG A 285 2.92 -11.98 2.31
C ARG A 285 4.36 -11.59 1.96
N LEU A 286 5.30 -12.53 2.02
CA LEU A 286 6.68 -12.33 1.60
C LEU A 286 6.74 -11.87 0.13
N PHE A 287 6.08 -12.59 -0.77
CA PHE A 287 6.05 -12.25 -2.19
C PHE A 287 5.42 -10.87 -2.45
N ALA A 288 4.35 -10.52 -1.74
CA ALA A 288 3.76 -9.18 -1.81
C ALA A 288 4.76 -8.11 -1.31
N ASN A 289 5.45 -8.37 -0.20
CA ASN A 289 6.42 -7.44 0.39
C ASN A 289 7.68 -7.26 -0.47
N CYS A 290 8.04 -8.23 -1.33
CA CYS A 290 9.14 -8.06 -2.29
C CYS A 290 8.93 -6.87 -3.25
N PHE A 291 7.69 -6.41 -3.45
CA PHE A 291 7.39 -5.22 -4.25
C PHE A 291 7.54 -3.89 -3.49
N HIS A 292 7.79 -3.92 -2.17
CA HIS A 292 7.84 -2.71 -1.33
C HIS A 292 8.79 -1.64 -1.91
N VAL A 293 10.02 -2.04 -2.27
CA VAL A 293 10.97 -1.18 -3.00
C VAL A 293 10.92 -1.55 -4.48
N GLY A 294 10.15 -0.81 -5.26
CA GLY A 294 9.81 -1.10 -6.68
C GLY A 294 10.97 -1.16 -7.68
N THR A 295 12.23 -1.06 -7.23
CA THR A 295 13.46 -1.20 -8.04
C THR A 295 14.57 -1.97 -7.33
N GLY A 296 14.31 -2.54 -6.14
CA GLY A 296 15.29 -3.20 -5.29
C GLY A 296 15.65 -4.63 -5.72
N GLY A 297 16.60 -5.27 -5.02
CA GLY A 297 17.02 -6.66 -5.28
C GLY A 297 15.88 -7.66 -5.11
N ALA A 298 15.09 -7.51 -4.04
CA ALA A 298 13.90 -8.34 -3.81
C ALA A 298 12.85 -8.20 -4.92
N TYR A 299 12.58 -6.98 -5.37
CA TYR A 299 11.67 -6.70 -6.48
C TYR A 299 12.15 -7.35 -7.78
N ASN A 300 13.43 -7.19 -8.11
CA ASN A 300 14.01 -7.82 -9.30
C ASN A 300 13.96 -9.36 -9.21
N ALA A 301 14.15 -9.92 -8.02
CA ALA A 301 14.12 -11.37 -7.80
C ALA A 301 12.70 -11.97 -7.90
N ILE A 302 11.66 -11.27 -7.40
CA ILE A 302 10.27 -11.73 -7.50
C ILE A 302 9.73 -11.59 -8.92
N VAL A 303 10.05 -10.49 -9.61
CA VAL A 303 9.62 -10.25 -11.00
C VAL A 303 10.20 -11.31 -11.94
N SER A 304 11.47 -11.71 -11.77
CA SER A 304 12.06 -12.79 -12.57
C SER A 304 11.45 -14.18 -12.28
N ARG A 305 10.54 -14.29 -11.31
CA ARG A 305 9.86 -15.54 -10.89
C ARG A 305 8.33 -15.42 -10.98
N ILE A 306 7.81 -14.36 -11.61
CA ILE A 306 6.40 -13.98 -11.57
C ILE A 306 5.46 -15.11 -11.99
N HIS A 307 5.83 -15.90 -13.00
CA HIS A 307 5.05 -17.04 -13.47
C HIS A 307 4.96 -18.17 -12.41
N ARG A 308 6.08 -18.55 -11.79
CA ARG A 308 6.10 -19.58 -10.75
C ARG A 308 5.35 -19.11 -9.50
N VAL A 309 5.50 -17.84 -9.15
CA VAL A 309 4.77 -17.17 -8.06
C VAL A 309 3.27 -17.19 -8.32
N LEU A 310 2.83 -16.83 -9.53
CA LEU A 310 1.41 -16.85 -9.92
C LEU A 310 0.84 -18.27 -9.91
N ASN A 311 1.59 -19.27 -10.40
CA ASN A 311 1.17 -20.67 -10.36
C ASN A 311 0.92 -21.17 -8.94
N VAL A 312 1.82 -20.85 -8.00
CA VAL A 312 1.63 -21.18 -6.58
C VAL A 312 0.45 -20.39 -5.99
N CYS A 313 0.36 -19.09 -6.27
CA CYS A 313 -0.74 -18.23 -5.83
C CYS A 313 -2.11 -18.78 -6.24
N ASN A 314 -2.24 -19.26 -7.48
CA ASN A 314 -3.48 -19.82 -8.01
C ASN A 314 -3.97 -21.06 -7.25
N LYS A 315 -3.08 -21.84 -6.63
CA LYS A 315 -3.45 -23.00 -5.81
C LYS A 315 -4.12 -22.62 -4.48
N TYR A 316 -4.03 -21.35 -4.07
CA TYR A 316 -4.54 -20.88 -2.78
C TYR A 316 -5.72 -19.90 -2.90
N ILE A 317 -6.23 -19.65 -4.11
CA ILE A 317 -7.39 -18.75 -4.34
C ILE A 317 -8.61 -19.20 -3.53
N GLU A 318 -8.95 -20.49 -3.58
CA GLU A 318 -10.14 -21.03 -2.89
C GLU A 318 -9.85 -21.43 -1.43
N SER A 319 -8.78 -20.90 -0.83
CA SER A 319 -8.45 -21.20 0.55
C SER A 319 -9.59 -20.82 1.49
N LYS A 320 -9.91 -21.70 2.45
CA LYS A 320 -10.90 -21.43 3.50
C LYS A 320 -10.42 -20.37 4.49
N ASN A 321 -9.12 -20.09 4.55
CA ASN A 321 -8.57 -19.11 5.48
C ASN A 321 -8.55 -17.69 4.90
N LYS A 322 -9.24 -16.77 5.57
CA LYS A 322 -9.29 -15.34 5.18
C LYS A 322 -7.94 -14.66 5.07
N ASN A 323 -6.97 -15.03 5.90
CA ASN A 323 -5.65 -14.40 5.87
C ASN A 323 -4.86 -14.81 4.63
N ILE A 324 -5.06 -16.04 4.13
CA ILE A 324 -4.48 -16.49 2.87
C ILE A 324 -5.13 -15.73 1.72
N ARG A 325 -6.47 -15.65 1.70
CA ARG A 325 -7.20 -14.89 0.67
C ARG A 325 -6.77 -13.43 0.59
N LEU A 326 -6.61 -12.77 1.75
CA LEU A 326 -6.11 -11.40 1.81
C LEU A 326 -4.69 -11.27 1.23
N ALA A 327 -3.80 -12.22 1.55
CA ALA A 327 -2.43 -12.24 1.02
C ALA A 327 -2.41 -12.48 -0.50
N VAL A 328 -3.23 -13.42 -1.00
CA VAL A 328 -3.44 -13.68 -2.43
C VAL A 328 -3.94 -12.44 -3.16
N ALA A 329 -4.99 -11.79 -2.65
CA ALA A 329 -5.54 -10.56 -3.23
C ALA A 329 -4.50 -9.44 -3.31
N THR A 330 -3.65 -9.32 -2.27
CA THR A 330 -2.61 -8.30 -2.19
C THR A 330 -1.47 -8.59 -3.17
N LEU A 331 -1.06 -9.86 -3.31
CA LEU A 331 -0.06 -10.25 -4.28
C LEU A 331 -0.55 -9.97 -5.71
N ILE A 332 -1.77 -10.38 -6.06
CA ILE A 332 -2.36 -10.11 -7.39
C ILE A 332 -2.41 -8.60 -7.68
N LEU A 333 -2.83 -7.78 -6.71
CA LEU A 333 -2.81 -6.32 -6.84
C LEU A 333 -1.41 -5.78 -7.15
N ASN A 334 -0.38 -6.27 -6.44
CA ASN A 334 1.00 -5.83 -6.68
C ASN A 334 1.52 -6.26 -8.06
N ILE A 335 1.16 -7.47 -8.53
CA ILE A 335 1.50 -7.93 -9.89
C ILE A 335 0.85 -7.02 -10.94
N CYS A 336 -0.45 -6.71 -10.79
CA CYS A 336 -1.14 -5.78 -11.71
C CYS A 336 -0.53 -4.38 -11.67
N SER A 337 -0.17 -3.87 -10.49
CA SER A 337 0.49 -2.56 -10.36
C SER A 337 1.86 -2.56 -11.02
N HIS A 338 2.65 -3.61 -10.84
CA HIS A 338 3.91 -3.81 -11.56
C HIS A 338 3.69 -3.69 -13.06
N MET A 339 2.78 -4.47 -13.64
CA MET A 339 2.47 -4.40 -15.08
C MET A 339 2.04 -3.00 -15.53
N HIS A 340 1.26 -2.28 -14.72
CA HIS A 340 0.86 -0.91 -15.03
C HIS A 340 2.01 0.10 -15.00
N LEU A 341 3.01 -0.10 -14.13
CA LEU A 341 4.11 0.84 -13.93
C LEU A 341 5.23 0.69 -14.96
N ILE A 342 5.41 -0.47 -15.61
CA ILE A 342 6.50 -0.71 -16.58
C ILE A 342 6.14 -0.19 -18.00
N LYS A 343 5.42 0.94 -18.12
CA LYS A 343 5.01 1.50 -19.42
C LYS A 343 6.21 1.71 -20.36
N GLY A 344 6.34 0.87 -21.39
CA GLY A 344 7.45 0.98 -22.35
C GLY A 344 7.69 -0.20 -23.31
N GLY A 345 6.76 -1.14 -23.49
CA GLY A 345 6.87 -2.14 -24.56
C GLY A 345 8.02 -3.15 -24.41
N ALA A 346 8.62 -3.28 -23.23
CA ALA A 346 9.29 -4.53 -22.88
C ALA A 346 8.17 -5.56 -22.70
N SER A 347 7.82 -6.26 -23.78
CA SER A 347 7.12 -7.53 -23.70
C SER A 347 7.77 -8.31 -22.56
N CYS A 348 7.00 -8.59 -21.51
CA CYS A 348 7.41 -9.54 -20.50
C CYS A 348 7.46 -10.91 -21.20
N ASN A 349 8.57 -11.20 -21.87
CA ASN A 349 8.86 -12.53 -22.39
C ASN A 349 8.99 -13.56 -21.25
N ASP A 350 8.99 -13.11 -19.98
CA ASP A 350 9.01 -13.94 -18.79
C ASP A 350 7.65 -13.95 -18.06
N GLY A 351 6.65 -14.54 -18.71
CA GLY A 351 5.94 -15.68 -18.13
C GLY A 351 4.55 -15.50 -17.49
N ALA A 352 4.18 -14.39 -16.87
CA ALA A 352 2.80 -14.21 -16.40
C ALA A 352 1.99 -13.43 -17.43
N SER A 353 1.10 -14.10 -18.16
CA SER A 353 0.22 -13.43 -19.12
C SER A 353 -0.87 -12.65 -18.39
N SER A 354 -1.27 -11.50 -18.94
CA SER A 354 -2.50 -10.80 -18.53
C SER A 354 -3.69 -11.74 -18.46
N ASP A 355 -3.73 -12.75 -19.35
CA ASP A 355 -4.77 -13.78 -19.37
C ASP A 355 -4.80 -14.65 -18.11
N ASP A 356 -3.64 -15.06 -17.59
CA ASP A 356 -3.55 -15.91 -16.41
C ASP A 356 -4.00 -15.14 -15.16
N ILE A 357 -3.61 -13.85 -15.09
CA ILE A 357 -3.98 -12.96 -14.00
C ILE A 357 -5.48 -12.65 -14.05
N LEU A 358 -6.04 -12.38 -15.23
CA LEU A 358 -7.48 -12.19 -15.40
C LEU A 358 -8.26 -13.45 -15.02
N SER A 359 -7.76 -14.64 -15.37
CA SER A 359 -8.39 -15.90 -14.98
C SER A 359 -8.40 -16.07 -13.46
N ALA A 360 -7.28 -15.74 -12.79
CA ALA A 360 -7.19 -15.73 -11.33
C ALA A 360 -8.17 -14.72 -10.69
N ILE A 361 -8.23 -13.49 -11.22
CA ILE A 361 -9.16 -12.46 -10.75
C ILE A 361 -10.62 -12.92 -10.94
N GLY A 362 -10.94 -13.52 -12.08
CA GLY A 362 -12.28 -14.05 -12.37
C GLY A 362 -12.68 -15.15 -11.38
N ALA A 363 -11.78 -16.09 -11.09
CA ALA A 363 -12.00 -17.12 -10.08
C ALA A 363 -12.26 -16.51 -8.69
N ILE A 364 -11.50 -15.48 -8.30
CA ILE A 364 -11.69 -14.81 -7.01
C ILE A 364 -13.06 -14.13 -6.93
N ILE A 365 -13.39 -13.28 -7.91
CA ILE A 365 -14.65 -12.52 -7.96
C ILE A 365 -15.85 -13.48 -8.03
N GLY A 366 -15.73 -14.58 -8.76
CA GLY A 366 -16.79 -15.59 -8.89
C GLY A 366 -16.96 -16.51 -7.68
N SER A 367 -15.95 -16.63 -6.81
CA SER A 367 -15.98 -17.58 -5.69
C SER A 367 -16.93 -17.19 -4.55
N GLY A 368 -17.18 -15.89 -4.34
CA GLY A 368 -17.92 -15.39 -3.18
C GLY A 368 -17.23 -15.64 -1.82
N LEU A 369 -15.96 -16.03 -1.81
CA LEU A 369 -15.24 -16.41 -0.58
C LEU A 369 -14.54 -15.25 0.12
N TYR A 370 -14.29 -14.16 -0.60
CA TYR A 370 -13.36 -13.10 -0.19
C TYR A 370 -14.05 -12.01 0.64
N GLU A 371 -13.33 -11.50 1.65
CA GLU A 371 -13.76 -10.39 2.50
C GLU A 371 -13.72 -9.04 1.76
N ALA A 372 -14.44 -8.04 2.28
CA ALA A 372 -14.56 -6.72 1.67
C ALA A 372 -13.20 -6.09 1.30
N GLU A 373 -12.24 -6.09 2.22
CA GLU A 373 -10.90 -5.56 1.96
C GLU A 373 -10.17 -6.29 0.83
N ALA A 374 -10.28 -7.62 0.80
CA ALA A 374 -9.64 -8.44 -0.22
C ALA A 374 -10.32 -8.29 -1.59
N ILE A 375 -11.65 -8.18 -1.63
CA ILE A 375 -12.40 -7.90 -2.86
C ILE A 375 -12.05 -6.52 -3.42
N VAL A 376 -12.00 -5.47 -2.59
CA VAL A 376 -11.60 -4.13 -3.05
C VAL A 376 -10.22 -4.19 -3.71
N ARG A 377 -9.25 -4.90 -3.11
CA ARG A 377 -7.91 -5.09 -3.71
C ARG A 377 -7.97 -5.79 -5.07
N VAL A 378 -8.79 -6.83 -5.21
CA VAL A 378 -8.92 -7.59 -6.46
C VAL A 378 -9.63 -6.76 -7.54
N LEU A 379 -10.64 -5.97 -7.19
CA LEU A 379 -11.30 -5.05 -8.12
C LEU A 379 -10.32 -3.96 -8.59
N VAL A 380 -9.57 -3.34 -7.67
CA VAL A 380 -8.54 -2.37 -8.03
C VAL A 380 -7.46 -3.03 -8.91
N ALA A 381 -7.09 -4.28 -8.64
CA ALA A 381 -6.15 -5.04 -9.46
C ALA A 381 -6.68 -5.24 -10.90
N LEU A 382 -7.97 -5.57 -11.05
CA LEU A 382 -8.64 -5.70 -12.35
C LEU A 382 -8.58 -4.38 -13.13
N GLY A 383 -9.06 -3.29 -12.54
CA GLY A 383 -9.05 -1.98 -13.20
C GLY A 383 -7.62 -1.50 -13.54
N THR A 384 -6.66 -1.77 -12.66
CA THR A 384 -5.24 -1.47 -12.90
C THR A 384 -4.69 -2.23 -14.11
N LEU A 385 -5.00 -3.53 -14.22
CA LEU A 385 -4.58 -4.37 -15.34
C LEU A 385 -5.23 -3.96 -16.66
N LEU A 386 -6.52 -3.62 -16.64
CA LEU A 386 -7.25 -3.13 -17.82
C LEU A 386 -6.66 -1.82 -18.38
N LEU A 387 -6.10 -0.97 -17.50
CA LEU A 387 -5.38 0.25 -17.91
C LEU A 387 -3.93 -0.01 -18.32
N ALA A 388 -3.35 -1.15 -17.96
CA ALA A 388 -1.98 -1.52 -18.27
C ALA A 388 -1.86 -2.20 -19.64
N ASP A 389 -2.81 -3.08 -19.97
CA ASP A 389 -2.78 -3.89 -21.18
C ASP A 389 -4.11 -3.77 -21.96
N PRO A 390 -4.11 -3.15 -23.15
CA PRO A 390 -5.29 -3.09 -24.01
C PRO A 390 -5.88 -4.46 -24.36
N ALA A 391 -5.06 -5.51 -24.47
CA ALA A 391 -5.53 -6.87 -24.77
C ALA A 391 -6.33 -7.47 -23.60
N ALA A 392 -6.05 -7.03 -22.36
CA ALA A 392 -6.78 -7.48 -21.18
C ALA A 392 -8.28 -7.13 -21.24
N LYS A 393 -8.67 -6.05 -21.93
CA LYS A 393 -10.08 -5.67 -22.09
C LYS A 393 -10.89 -6.74 -22.84
N ALA A 394 -10.39 -7.21 -23.98
CA ALA A 394 -11.06 -8.23 -24.78
C ALA A 394 -11.18 -9.55 -23.99
N LYS A 395 -10.12 -9.93 -23.27
CA LYS A 395 -10.14 -11.12 -22.42
C LYS A 395 -11.14 -10.99 -21.27
N ALA A 396 -11.14 -9.87 -20.54
CA ALA A 396 -12.09 -9.63 -19.45
C ALA A 396 -13.56 -9.71 -19.92
N GLN A 397 -13.85 -9.18 -21.11
CA GLN A 397 -15.17 -9.29 -21.74
C GLN A 397 -15.53 -10.76 -22.04
N SER A 398 -14.61 -11.55 -22.60
CA SER A 398 -14.86 -12.98 -22.87
C SER A 398 -15.04 -13.84 -21.61
N LEU A 399 -14.47 -13.41 -20.48
CA LEU A 399 -14.68 -14.01 -19.16
C LEU A 399 -15.96 -13.52 -18.47
N ASN A 400 -16.79 -12.71 -19.14
CA ASN A 400 -18.01 -12.10 -18.60
C ASN A 400 -17.77 -11.26 -17.33
N MET A 401 -16.57 -10.68 -17.16
CA MET A 401 -16.24 -9.92 -15.95
C MET A 401 -17.12 -8.69 -15.77
N THR A 402 -17.64 -8.11 -16.86
CA THR A 402 -18.55 -6.95 -16.82
C THR A 402 -19.76 -7.16 -15.91
N SER A 403 -20.35 -8.36 -15.91
CA SER A 403 -21.51 -8.69 -15.05
C SER A 403 -21.09 -9.15 -13.65
N MET A 404 -19.93 -9.82 -13.54
CA MET A 404 -19.42 -10.34 -12.26
C MET A 404 -18.96 -9.24 -11.32
N VAL A 405 -18.33 -8.18 -11.85
CA VAL A 405 -17.75 -7.09 -11.06
C VAL A 405 -18.79 -6.40 -10.17
N GLN A 406 -19.96 -6.05 -10.72
CA GLN A 406 -21.01 -5.41 -9.92
C GLN A 406 -21.57 -6.36 -8.86
N SER A 407 -21.79 -7.62 -9.21
CA SER A 407 -22.31 -8.64 -8.30
C SER A 407 -21.36 -8.86 -7.12
N ALA A 408 -20.06 -8.94 -7.38
CA ALA A 408 -19.05 -9.07 -6.34
C ALA A 408 -18.89 -7.79 -5.52
N ALA A 409 -19.04 -6.60 -6.10
CA ALA A 409 -18.87 -5.35 -5.36
C ALA A 409 -20.01 -5.04 -4.39
N ASN A 410 -21.26 -5.35 -4.76
CA ASN A 410 -22.46 -4.96 -4.02
C ASN A 410 -22.44 -5.31 -2.52
N PRO A 411 -22.00 -6.52 -2.08
CA PRO A 411 -21.96 -6.90 -0.67
C PRO A 411 -20.85 -6.24 0.15
N HIS A 412 -19.89 -5.53 -0.49
CA HIS A 412 -18.63 -5.10 0.13
C HIS A 412 -18.49 -3.58 0.29
N GLY A 413 -19.61 -2.86 0.27
CA GLY A 413 -19.67 -1.44 0.63
C GLY A 413 -19.34 -0.48 -0.51
N GLU A 414 -19.39 0.82 -0.20
CA GLU A 414 -19.37 1.89 -1.20
C GLU A 414 -18.04 2.00 -1.96
N VAL A 415 -16.91 1.68 -1.31
CA VAL A 415 -15.61 1.66 -2.00
C VAL A 415 -15.59 0.58 -3.09
N ALA A 416 -16.06 -0.63 -2.79
CA ALA A 416 -16.11 -1.71 -3.78
C ALA A 416 -17.03 -1.35 -4.96
N LYS A 417 -18.19 -0.74 -4.68
CA LYS A 417 -19.12 -0.26 -5.71
C LYS A 417 -18.50 0.84 -6.58
N GLY A 418 -17.83 1.81 -5.97
CA GLY A 418 -17.16 2.89 -6.70
C GLY A 418 -16.05 2.36 -7.61
N VAL A 419 -15.26 1.38 -7.16
CA VAL A 419 -14.26 0.72 -8.01
C VAL A 419 -14.94 -0.03 -9.17
N ALA A 420 -16.06 -0.70 -8.93
CA ALA A 420 -16.82 -1.40 -9.96
C ALA A 420 -17.36 -0.48 -11.06
N GLU A 421 -17.84 0.71 -10.68
CA GLU A 421 -18.29 1.74 -11.63
C GLU A 421 -17.14 2.22 -12.53
N GLU A 422 -15.96 2.46 -11.96
CA GLU A 422 -14.76 2.83 -12.74
C GLU A 422 -14.34 1.72 -13.71
N ILE A 423 -14.35 0.45 -13.27
CA ILE A 423 -14.08 -0.70 -14.14
C ILE A 423 -15.10 -0.78 -15.28
N HIS A 424 -16.38 -0.57 -14.99
CA HIS A 424 -17.43 -0.61 -16.00
C HIS A 424 -17.19 0.46 -17.07
N SER A 425 -16.78 1.67 -16.68
CA SER A 425 -16.41 2.74 -17.62
C SER A 425 -15.22 2.39 -18.52
N ILE A 426 -14.31 1.49 -18.09
CA ILE A 426 -13.18 1.03 -18.90
C ILE A 426 -13.61 -0.09 -19.86
N LEU A 427 -14.54 -0.95 -19.43
CA LEU A 427 -14.98 -2.13 -20.19
C LEU A 427 -16.03 -1.83 -21.27
N GLN A 428 -16.76 -0.71 -21.16
CA GLN A 428 -17.55 -0.13 -22.27
C GLN A 428 -16.62 0.31 -23.40
#